data_AF-A0A3M1BWD5-F1
#
_entry.id   AF-A0A3M1BWD5-F1
#
_cell.length_a   1.000
_cell.length_b   1.000
_cell.length_c   1.000
_cell.angle_alpha   90.00
_cell.angle_beta   90.00
_cell.angle_gamma   90.00
#
_symmetry.space_group_name_H-M   'P 1'
#
loop_
_entity.id
_entity.type
_entity.pdbx_description
1 polymer ?
#
loop_
_entity_poly.entity_id
_entity_poly.type
_entity_poly.pdbx_seq_one_letter_code
_entity_poly.pdbx_strand_id
1 'polypeptide(L)'
;MHKSYIYPKLILLVTFLALGLSSAHAQLEFKLQLMDDTTWGVYVRPDTTITPTDSTEVGSGQVTLVAPNGFTYSGFTNVKGIWLENARVNAPPENSSRDYISFGLISNVPKITVQAGSETLLFKFNRVGSCPDSLYLIENGVDPFDQLPNSANSNPGNDLSMYDFLNSAFYNYSRNYAPSAWSCHDCDGDGFLNGLEDTNGDGSWTVGVDTSNLCNPCDPIHVETATLDYLGGYNTICAGDLGDTAYLVVTIEGGWVPYTVIYTDGTNVDTVANFHSGDSIAVVPTTSLNYTLSTVIDSFNCVINPDSIVGNIPIIVEGPISFTADPVDVTECSGNATSFSVSATNAGAGTLYYNWQVN
;
A
#
# COMPACT_ATOMS: atom_id res chain seq x y z
N MET A 1 48.97 -20.71 54.60
CA MET A 1 49.09 -20.32 53.17
C MET A 1 48.78 -21.55 52.32
N HIS A 2 47.53 -21.71 51.86
CA HIS A 2 47.15 -22.83 51.00
C HIS A 2 46.91 -22.27 49.60
N LYS A 3 47.84 -22.52 48.67
CA LYS A 3 47.71 -22.14 47.27
C LYS A 3 46.70 -23.09 46.61
N SER A 4 45.56 -22.56 46.20
CA SER A 4 44.57 -23.30 45.42
C SER A 4 45.09 -23.43 43.99
N TYR A 5 45.35 -24.67 43.56
CA TYR A 5 45.73 -24.99 42.18
C TYR A 5 44.44 -25.05 41.34
N ILE A 6 44.26 -24.04 40.48
CA ILE A 6 43.22 -24.07 39.45
C ILE A 6 43.63 -25.14 38.42
N TYR A 7 42.77 -26.14 38.27
CA TYR A 7 43.01 -27.37 37.52
C TYR A 7 43.11 -27.12 35.99
N PRO A 8 44.07 -27.74 35.28
CA PRO A 8 44.22 -27.62 33.81
C PRO A 8 43.06 -28.27 33.03
N LYS A 9 42.20 -29.04 33.71
CA LYS A 9 40.98 -29.64 33.12
C LYS A 9 39.83 -28.63 32.94
N LEU A 10 39.82 -27.53 33.71
CA LEU A 10 38.79 -26.50 33.58
C LEU A 10 39.06 -25.57 32.38
N ILE A 11 40.34 -25.39 32.02
CA ILE A 11 40.73 -24.59 30.85
C ILE A 11 40.35 -25.32 29.57
N LEU A 12 40.56 -26.65 29.47
CA LEU A 12 40.24 -27.42 28.26
C LEU A 12 38.73 -27.49 27.94
N LEU A 13 37.86 -27.45 28.95
CA LEU A 13 36.40 -27.46 28.77
C LEU A 13 35.86 -26.09 28.35
N VAL A 14 36.50 -25.00 28.78
CA VAL A 14 36.12 -23.62 28.40
C VAL A 14 36.62 -23.27 26.98
N THR A 15 37.76 -23.81 26.53
CA THR A 15 38.19 -23.63 25.12
C THR A 15 37.34 -24.42 24.12
N PHE A 16 36.74 -25.55 24.51
CA PHE A 16 35.86 -26.32 23.61
C PHE A 16 34.45 -25.73 23.50
N LEU A 17 33.99 -24.99 24.53
CA LEU A 17 32.69 -24.30 24.51
C LEU A 17 32.75 -22.92 23.83
N ALA A 18 33.92 -22.29 23.75
CA ALA A 18 34.12 -21.02 23.04
C ALA A 18 34.39 -21.17 21.53
N LEU A 19 34.55 -22.39 21.02
CA LEU A 19 34.65 -22.71 19.59
C LEU A 19 33.29 -23.09 18.96
N GLY A 20 32.22 -23.15 19.76
CA GLY A 20 30.88 -23.45 19.29
C GLY A 20 30.00 -22.22 19.35
N LEU A 21 29.70 -21.65 18.17
CA LEU A 21 28.55 -20.79 17.80
C LEU A 21 28.98 -19.85 16.65
N SER A 22 29.58 -20.39 15.58
CA SER A 22 29.38 -19.77 14.28
C SER A 22 27.98 -20.17 13.84
N SER A 23 27.01 -19.26 13.99
CA SER A 23 25.74 -19.39 13.30
C SER A 23 26.06 -19.49 11.81
N ALA A 24 25.82 -20.68 11.22
CA ALA A 24 25.76 -20.83 9.78
C ALA A 24 24.51 -20.07 9.33
N HIS A 25 24.66 -18.77 9.09
CA HIS A 25 23.63 -18.00 8.40
C HIS A 25 23.48 -18.59 7.00
N ALA A 26 22.25 -18.74 6.53
CA ALA A 26 22.01 -18.99 5.13
C ALA A 26 22.10 -17.66 4.36
N GLN A 27 22.66 -17.66 3.15
CA GLN A 27 23.09 -16.43 2.47
C GLN A 27 22.78 -16.41 0.96
N LEU A 28 22.12 -17.42 0.41
CA LEU A 28 21.71 -17.43 -1.00
C LEU A 28 20.22 -17.10 -1.08
N GLU A 29 19.87 -16.12 -1.89
CA GLU A 29 18.48 -15.66 -2.04
C GLU A 29 17.96 -16.01 -3.43
N PHE A 30 16.70 -16.41 -3.53
CA PHE A 30 16.04 -16.67 -4.81
C PHE A 30 15.04 -15.57 -5.18
N LYS A 31 14.85 -15.37 -6.49
CA LYS A 31 13.82 -14.50 -7.05
C LYS A 31 13.20 -15.14 -8.27
N LEU A 32 11.89 -14.99 -8.40
CA LEU A 32 11.17 -15.21 -9.65
C LEU A 32 10.89 -13.85 -10.28
N GLN A 33 11.37 -13.63 -11.51
CA GLN A 33 11.23 -12.35 -12.19
C GLN A 33 10.64 -12.52 -13.59
N LEU A 34 9.73 -11.62 -13.96
CA LEU A 34 9.30 -11.43 -15.34
C LEU A 34 10.45 -10.75 -16.11
N MET A 35 10.96 -11.41 -17.14
CA MET A 35 12.11 -10.93 -17.93
C MET A 35 11.68 -10.11 -19.14
N ASP A 36 10.51 -10.44 -19.68
CA ASP A 36 9.81 -9.82 -20.81
C ASP A 36 8.33 -10.17 -20.70
N ASP A 37 7.48 -9.71 -21.61
CA ASP A 37 6.02 -9.92 -21.60
C ASP A 37 5.55 -11.38 -21.42
N THR A 38 6.40 -12.37 -21.70
CA THR A 38 6.00 -13.79 -21.71
C THR A 38 6.94 -14.72 -20.97
N THR A 39 8.12 -14.27 -20.56
CA THR A 39 9.18 -15.14 -20.03
C THR A 39 9.44 -14.83 -18.57
N TRP A 40 9.37 -15.86 -17.72
CA TRP A 40 9.84 -15.79 -16.35
C TRP A 40 11.20 -16.47 -16.20
N GLY A 41 12.05 -15.89 -15.36
CA GLY A 41 13.34 -16.44 -14.96
C GLY A 41 13.41 -16.65 -13.45
N VAL A 42 14.07 -17.73 -13.03
CA VAL A 42 14.43 -17.95 -11.63
C VAL A 42 15.90 -17.62 -11.44
N TYR A 43 16.18 -16.75 -10.48
CA TYR A 43 17.50 -16.21 -10.20
C TYR A 43 17.98 -16.63 -8.82
N VAL A 44 19.30 -16.66 -8.66
CA VAL A 44 19.98 -16.73 -7.37
C VAL A 44 20.97 -15.58 -7.23
N ARG A 45 21.09 -15.02 -6.03
CA ARG A 45 22.18 -14.12 -5.66
C ARG A 45 22.72 -14.43 -4.26
N PRO A 46 23.99 -14.12 -3.97
CA PRO A 46 24.46 -14.04 -2.60
C PRO A 46 23.90 -12.79 -1.92
N ASP A 47 23.62 -12.87 -0.61
CA ASP A 47 23.36 -11.71 0.21
C ASP A 47 24.61 -10.82 0.34
N THR A 48 24.47 -9.67 0.99
CA THR A 48 25.55 -8.68 1.12
C THR A 48 26.63 -9.07 2.16
N THR A 49 26.47 -10.21 2.83
CA THR A 49 27.37 -10.66 3.90
C THR A 49 28.47 -11.60 3.41
N ILE A 50 28.36 -12.12 2.18
CA ILE A 50 29.31 -13.07 1.60
C ILE A 50 29.91 -12.57 0.27
N THR A 51 31.14 -13.00 0.00
CA THR A 51 31.82 -12.77 -1.29
C THR A 51 32.31 -14.11 -1.84
N PRO A 52 31.44 -14.89 -2.50
CA PRO A 52 31.81 -16.19 -3.06
C PRO A 52 32.93 -16.08 -4.09
N THR A 53 33.79 -17.11 -4.14
CA THR A 53 34.79 -17.25 -5.20
C THR A 53 34.28 -18.11 -6.36
N ASP A 54 35.02 -18.10 -7.47
CA ASP A 54 34.74 -19.00 -8.61
C ASP A 54 35.03 -20.49 -8.29
N SER A 55 35.64 -20.78 -7.15
CA SER A 55 35.94 -22.13 -6.65
C SER A 55 34.80 -22.69 -5.79
N THR A 56 33.57 -22.44 -6.18
CA THR A 56 32.36 -22.97 -5.55
C THR A 56 31.89 -24.27 -6.21
N GLU A 57 31.34 -25.21 -5.45
CA GLU A 57 30.63 -26.38 -5.99
C GLU A 57 29.26 -26.51 -5.36
N VAL A 58 28.26 -26.86 -6.16
CA VAL A 58 26.87 -27.00 -5.71
C VAL A 58 26.63 -28.43 -5.22
N GLY A 59 26.14 -28.57 -3.99
CA GLY A 59 25.85 -29.86 -3.36
C GLY A 59 24.43 -30.35 -3.63
N SER A 60 23.45 -29.45 -3.55
CA SER A 60 22.02 -29.74 -3.77
C SER A 60 21.31 -28.49 -4.27
N GLY A 61 20.15 -28.67 -4.90
CA GLY A 61 19.29 -27.58 -5.30
C GLY A 61 17.85 -28.02 -5.55
N GLN A 62 16.91 -27.22 -5.08
CA GLN A 62 15.48 -27.33 -5.36
C GLN A 62 14.87 -25.94 -5.45
N VAL A 63 14.00 -25.71 -6.41
CA VAL A 63 13.15 -24.52 -6.47
C VAL A 63 11.70 -24.98 -6.57
N THR A 64 10.81 -24.47 -5.74
CA THR A 64 9.38 -24.80 -5.82
C THR A 64 8.56 -23.56 -6.14
N LEU A 65 7.84 -23.61 -7.27
CA LEU A 65 6.83 -22.62 -7.63
C LEU A 65 5.50 -22.96 -6.95
N VAL A 66 4.83 -21.93 -6.47
CA VAL A 66 3.43 -21.96 -6.04
C VAL A 66 2.62 -21.13 -7.03
N ALA A 67 1.70 -21.78 -7.72
CA ALA A 67 0.93 -21.22 -8.83
C ALA A 67 -0.58 -21.45 -8.63
N PRO A 68 -1.47 -20.80 -9.41
CA PRO A 68 -2.90 -21.07 -9.34
C PRO A 68 -3.20 -22.49 -9.83
N ASN A 69 -4.28 -23.08 -9.34
CA ASN A 69 -4.72 -24.41 -9.80
C ASN A 69 -4.93 -24.44 -11.33
N GLY A 70 -4.32 -25.42 -11.99
CA GLY A 70 -4.35 -25.59 -13.43
C GLY A 70 -3.24 -24.84 -14.16
N PHE A 71 -2.23 -24.33 -13.43
CA PHE A 71 -1.13 -23.60 -14.03
C PHE A 71 -0.31 -24.48 -14.99
N THR A 72 -0.10 -23.96 -16.19
CA THR A 72 0.74 -24.55 -17.22
C THR A 72 1.79 -23.56 -17.68
N TYR A 73 2.94 -24.07 -18.10
CA TYR A 73 4.03 -23.28 -18.67
C TYR A 73 4.59 -24.03 -19.90
N SER A 74 5.36 -23.31 -20.72
CA SER A 74 6.04 -23.88 -21.88
C SER A 74 7.48 -23.40 -21.96
N GLY A 75 8.24 -23.81 -22.98
CA GLY A 75 9.56 -23.21 -23.29
C GLY A 75 10.62 -23.36 -22.19
N PHE A 76 10.51 -24.35 -21.30
CA PHE A 76 11.47 -24.53 -20.21
C PHE A 76 12.90 -24.69 -20.73
N THR A 77 13.78 -23.82 -20.28
CA THR A 77 15.17 -23.74 -20.74
C THR A 77 16.10 -23.59 -19.54
N ASN A 78 17.05 -24.51 -19.42
CA ASN A 78 18.14 -24.43 -18.44
C ASN A 78 19.20 -23.40 -18.87
N VAL A 79 19.67 -22.58 -17.94
CA VAL A 79 20.71 -21.56 -18.18
C VAL A 79 21.98 -21.88 -17.38
N LYS A 80 21.84 -22.06 -16.07
CA LYS A 80 22.90 -22.51 -15.16
C LYS A 80 22.40 -23.69 -14.34
N GLY A 81 23.19 -24.76 -14.34
CA GLY A 81 22.77 -26.08 -13.91
C GLY A 81 21.76 -26.70 -14.88
N ILE A 82 21.45 -27.98 -14.63
CA ILE A 82 20.36 -28.71 -15.28
C ILE A 82 19.32 -28.95 -14.20
N TRP A 83 18.17 -28.31 -14.37
CA TRP A 83 17.00 -28.44 -13.53
C TRP A 83 15.94 -29.25 -14.25
N LEU A 84 15.16 -30.02 -13.48
CA LEU A 84 14.08 -30.85 -13.98
C LEU A 84 12.87 -30.70 -13.06
N GLU A 85 11.68 -30.46 -13.62
CA GLU A 85 10.43 -30.64 -12.88
C GLU A 85 10.35 -32.12 -12.46
N ASN A 86 10.62 -32.40 -11.20
CA ASN A 86 10.71 -33.76 -10.67
C ASN A 86 9.56 -34.09 -9.72
N ALA A 87 8.79 -33.10 -9.29
CA ALA A 87 7.58 -33.28 -8.53
C ALA A 87 6.55 -32.17 -8.84
N ARG A 88 5.28 -32.57 -8.85
CA ARG A 88 4.13 -31.67 -8.96
C ARG A 88 3.00 -32.18 -8.10
N VAL A 89 2.38 -31.30 -7.32
CA VAL A 89 1.18 -31.59 -6.54
C VAL A 89 0.16 -30.51 -6.83
N ASN A 90 -0.96 -30.89 -7.44
CA ASN A 90 -2.02 -29.96 -7.79
C ASN A 90 -3.07 -29.94 -6.67
N ALA A 91 -3.43 -28.74 -6.20
CA ALA A 91 -4.48 -28.49 -5.21
C ALA A 91 -4.48 -29.45 -4.00
N PRO A 92 -3.39 -29.51 -3.22
CA PRO A 92 -3.38 -30.30 -1.99
C PRO A 92 -4.44 -29.77 -0.99
N PRO A 93 -4.96 -30.61 -0.06
CA PRO A 93 -5.93 -30.17 0.95
C PRO A 93 -5.49 -28.98 1.80
N GLU A 94 -4.19 -28.85 2.09
CA GLU A 94 -3.59 -27.73 2.82
C GLU A 94 -3.75 -26.41 2.06
N ASN A 95 -3.79 -26.47 0.73
CA ASN A 95 -3.91 -25.31 -0.14
C ASN A 95 -4.61 -25.64 -1.47
N SER A 96 -5.93 -25.82 -1.41
CA SER A 96 -6.73 -26.33 -2.54
C SER A 96 -6.81 -25.40 -3.77
N SER A 97 -6.37 -24.15 -3.66
CA SER A 97 -6.35 -23.18 -4.77
C SER A 97 -4.99 -23.12 -5.49
N ARG A 98 -3.99 -23.89 -5.03
CA ARG A 98 -2.61 -23.81 -5.51
C ARG A 98 -2.09 -25.11 -6.10
N ASP A 99 -1.24 -24.98 -7.11
CA ASP A 99 -0.39 -26.03 -7.61
C ASP A 99 1.05 -25.78 -7.16
N TYR A 100 1.74 -26.84 -6.74
CA TYR A 100 3.14 -26.82 -6.30
C TYR A 100 3.98 -27.57 -7.32
N ILE A 101 4.99 -26.90 -7.86
CA ILE A 101 5.83 -27.40 -8.96
C ILE A 101 7.28 -27.29 -8.54
N SER A 102 7.92 -28.42 -8.25
CA SER A 102 9.28 -28.48 -7.76
C SER A 102 10.26 -28.87 -8.88
N PHE A 103 11.32 -28.09 -8.99
CA PHE A 103 12.43 -28.27 -9.91
C PHE A 103 13.66 -28.70 -9.11
N GLY A 104 14.11 -29.94 -9.30
CA GLY A 104 15.32 -30.45 -8.68
C GLY A 104 16.54 -30.21 -9.57
N LEU A 105 17.67 -29.84 -8.95
CA LEU A 105 18.97 -29.78 -9.63
C LEU A 105 19.48 -31.20 -9.89
N ILE A 106 19.73 -31.50 -11.16
CA ILE A 106 20.25 -32.80 -11.63
C ILE A 106 21.76 -32.72 -11.90
N SER A 107 22.25 -31.57 -12.37
CA SER A 107 23.67 -31.39 -12.70
C SER A 107 24.09 -29.94 -12.55
N ASN A 108 25.30 -29.70 -12.04
CA ASN A 108 25.91 -28.36 -11.98
C ASN A 108 26.64 -28.01 -13.29
N VAL A 109 26.09 -28.36 -14.46
CA VAL A 109 26.71 -28.12 -15.78
C VAL A 109 25.67 -27.54 -16.75
N PRO A 110 25.78 -26.28 -17.22
CA PRO A 110 26.85 -25.31 -16.95
C PRO A 110 26.94 -24.92 -15.47
N LYS A 111 28.15 -24.66 -14.97
CA LYS A 111 28.39 -24.33 -13.56
C LYS A 111 27.57 -23.14 -13.09
N ILE A 112 26.83 -23.31 -12.00
CA ILE A 112 26.19 -22.22 -11.26
C ILE A 112 27.30 -21.45 -10.56
N THR A 113 27.46 -20.19 -10.94
CA THR A 113 28.46 -19.27 -10.41
C THR A 113 27.73 -18.13 -9.74
N VAL A 114 28.00 -17.84 -8.48
CA VAL A 114 27.41 -16.71 -7.75
C VAL A 114 28.50 -15.68 -7.46
N GLN A 115 28.20 -14.40 -7.67
CA GLN A 115 29.15 -13.30 -7.46
C GLN A 115 28.47 -12.20 -6.63
N ALA A 116 29.23 -11.58 -5.73
CA ALA A 116 28.71 -10.51 -4.88
C ALA A 116 28.13 -9.36 -5.73
N GLY A 117 26.90 -8.95 -5.41
CA GLY A 117 26.20 -7.86 -6.11
C GLY A 117 25.69 -8.20 -7.51
N SER A 118 25.67 -9.48 -7.90
CA SER A 118 25.15 -9.90 -9.21
C SER A 118 24.19 -11.09 -9.09
N GLU A 119 23.17 -11.08 -9.94
CA GLU A 119 22.18 -12.15 -10.03
C GLU A 119 22.59 -13.19 -11.09
N THR A 120 22.31 -14.45 -10.81
CA THR A 120 22.57 -15.57 -11.71
C THR A 120 21.27 -16.23 -12.11
N LEU A 121 20.95 -16.18 -13.39
CA LEU A 121 19.79 -16.87 -13.96
C LEU A 121 20.03 -18.39 -13.97
N LEU A 122 19.15 -19.13 -13.30
CA LEU A 122 19.20 -20.59 -13.21
C LEU A 122 18.50 -21.25 -14.40
N PHE A 123 17.22 -20.94 -14.57
CA PHE A 123 16.39 -21.44 -15.66
C PHE A 123 15.26 -20.45 -15.95
N LYS A 124 14.60 -20.64 -17.09
CA LYS A 124 13.48 -19.82 -17.53
C LYS A 124 12.38 -20.65 -18.17
N PHE A 125 11.17 -20.13 -18.17
CA PHE A 125 10.00 -20.74 -18.77
C PHE A 125 9.02 -19.67 -19.27
N ASN A 126 8.17 -20.06 -20.20
CA ASN A 126 7.23 -19.15 -20.86
C ASN A 126 5.82 -19.32 -20.30
N ARG A 127 5.16 -18.18 -20.10
CA ARG A 127 3.74 -18.07 -19.80
C ARG A 127 2.91 -18.71 -20.89
N VAL A 128 1.89 -19.48 -20.47
CA VAL A 128 0.85 -20.01 -21.35
C VAL A 128 -0.48 -19.44 -20.89
N GLY A 129 -1.18 -18.75 -21.80
CA GLY A 129 -2.45 -18.08 -21.48
C GLY A 129 -2.27 -16.66 -20.91
N SER A 130 -3.26 -16.21 -20.14
CA SER A 130 -3.28 -14.88 -19.51
C SER A 130 -2.28 -14.79 -18.35
N CYS A 131 -2.04 -13.57 -17.86
CA CYS A 131 -1.29 -13.39 -16.62
C CYS A 131 -2.00 -14.13 -15.47
N PRO A 132 -1.29 -14.95 -14.69
CA PRO A 132 -1.89 -15.61 -13.53
C PRO A 132 -2.09 -14.61 -12.39
N ASP A 133 -3.21 -14.72 -11.66
CA ASP A 133 -3.52 -13.85 -10.51
C ASP A 133 -2.47 -13.94 -9.39
N SER A 134 -1.69 -15.01 -9.34
CA SER A 134 -0.60 -15.19 -8.38
C SER A 134 0.43 -16.17 -8.91
N LEU A 135 1.72 -15.91 -8.74
CA LEU A 135 2.78 -16.87 -8.99
C LEU A 135 3.97 -16.51 -8.11
N TYR A 136 4.51 -17.43 -7.32
CA TYR A 136 5.63 -17.10 -6.43
C TYR A 136 6.50 -18.31 -6.13
N LEU A 137 7.68 -18.07 -5.57
CA LEU A 137 8.50 -19.13 -4.99
C LEU A 137 7.99 -19.45 -3.58
N ILE A 138 7.93 -20.73 -3.22
CA ILE A 138 7.48 -21.14 -1.89
C ILE A 138 8.35 -20.48 -0.82
N GLU A 139 7.73 -20.02 0.28
CA GLU A 139 8.47 -19.48 1.42
C GLU A 139 8.61 -20.58 2.49
N ASN A 140 9.83 -21.08 2.68
CA ASN A 140 10.10 -22.24 3.51
C ASN A 140 9.66 -22.02 4.97
N GLY A 141 8.87 -22.96 5.49
CA GLY A 141 8.36 -22.95 6.86
C GLY A 141 7.18 -22.01 7.07
N VAL A 142 6.68 -21.38 6.00
CA VAL A 142 5.53 -20.47 6.04
C VAL A 142 4.35 -21.04 5.27
N ASP A 143 4.59 -21.76 4.17
CA ASP A 143 3.52 -22.27 3.31
C ASP A 143 2.81 -23.47 3.96
N PRO A 144 1.46 -23.52 4.01
CA PRO A 144 0.74 -24.62 4.64
C PRO A 144 1.11 -26.01 4.12
N PHE A 145 1.52 -26.13 2.85
CA PHE A 145 1.88 -27.41 2.24
C PHE A 145 3.32 -27.86 2.54
N ASP A 146 4.19 -26.95 3.02
CA ASP A 146 5.55 -27.30 3.46
C ASP A 146 5.62 -27.82 4.90
N GLN A 147 4.51 -27.72 5.65
CA GLN A 147 4.41 -28.22 7.02
C GLN A 147 4.35 -29.75 7.02
N LEU A 148 5.40 -30.40 7.52
CA LEU A 148 5.51 -31.86 7.51
C LEU A 148 4.88 -32.52 8.75
N PRO A 149 4.21 -33.68 8.60
CA PRO A 149 3.91 -34.35 7.33
C PRO A 149 2.73 -33.68 6.61
N ASN A 150 2.87 -33.46 5.29
CA ASN A 150 1.78 -32.99 4.44
C ASN A 150 1.01 -34.15 3.78
N SER A 151 -0.13 -33.84 3.16
CA SER A 151 -1.03 -34.79 2.53
C SER A 151 -0.39 -35.64 1.43
N ALA A 152 0.66 -35.12 0.80
CA ALA A 152 1.34 -35.74 -0.33
C ALA A 152 2.56 -36.57 0.09
N ASN A 153 2.93 -36.55 1.37
CA ASN A 153 4.20 -37.10 1.87
C ASN A 153 5.42 -36.61 1.06
N SER A 154 5.37 -35.35 0.62
CA SER A 154 6.45 -34.68 -0.10
C SER A 154 7.13 -33.65 0.80
N ASN A 155 8.29 -33.14 0.38
CA ASN A 155 8.99 -32.04 1.04
C ASN A 155 9.15 -30.88 0.03
N PRO A 156 8.07 -30.13 -0.25
CA PRO A 156 8.16 -28.95 -1.11
C PRO A 156 8.98 -27.87 -0.41
N GLY A 157 9.76 -27.13 -1.17
CA GLY A 157 10.66 -26.13 -0.59
C GLY A 157 11.62 -25.56 -1.62
N ASN A 158 12.36 -24.56 -1.18
CA ASN A 158 13.56 -24.06 -1.84
C ASN A 158 14.80 -24.57 -1.11
N ASP A 159 15.81 -24.96 -1.88
CA ASP A 159 17.11 -25.37 -1.40
C ASP A 159 18.19 -24.99 -2.42
N LEU A 160 19.35 -24.61 -1.91
CA LEU A 160 20.57 -24.53 -2.69
C LEU A 160 21.72 -24.57 -1.70
N SER A 161 22.57 -25.59 -1.80
CA SER A 161 23.76 -25.70 -0.98
C SER A 161 25.00 -25.58 -1.85
N MET A 162 25.96 -24.78 -1.41
CA MET A 162 27.22 -24.57 -2.10
C MET A 162 28.39 -24.63 -1.12
N TYR A 163 29.51 -25.19 -1.56
CA TYR A 163 30.77 -25.16 -0.83
C TYR A 163 31.81 -24.37 -1.61
N ASP A 164 32.41 -23.36 -0.97
CA ASP A 164 33.52 -22.58 -1.52
C ASP A 164 34.84 -23.15 -1.00
N PHE A 165 35.64 -23.73 -1.89
CA PHE A 165 36.91 -24.36 -1.53
C PHE A 165 37.98 -23.37 -1.10
N LEU A 166 37.96 -22.13 -1.62
CA LEU A 166 38.96 -21.13 -1.26
C LEU A 166 38.62 -20.47 0.08
N ASN A 167 37.35 -20.16 0.30
CA ASN A 167 36.89 -19.60 1.57
C ASN A 167 36.66 -20.66 2.66
N SER A 168 36.67 -21.95 2.31
CA SER A 168 36.29 -23.06 3.20
C SER A 168 34.94 -22.82 3.88
N ALA A 169 33.95 -22.36 3.10
CA ALA A 169 32.66 -21.90 3.58
C ALA A 169 31.50 -22.64 2.92
N PHE A 170 30.42 -22.85 3.68
CA PHE A 170 29.15 -23.35 3.15
C PHE A 170 28.18 -22.18 2.99
N TYR A 171 27.51 -22.13 1.85
CA TYR A 171 26.42 -21.20 1.58
C TYR A 171 25.14 -21.99 1.33
N ASN A 172 24.04 -21.54 1.95
CA ASN A 172 22.74 -22.21 1.82
C ASN A 172 21.66 -21.22 1.41
N TYR A 173 20.57 -21.73 0.82
CA TYR A 173 19.35 -20.97 0.59
C TYR A 173 18.83 -20.34 1.89
N SER A 174 18.51 -19.05 1.83
CA SER A 174 18.11 -18.21 2.95
C SER A 174 16.65 -17.80 2.89
N ARG A 175 16.25 -17.15 1.79
CA ARG A 175 14.92 -16.58 1.60
C ARG A 175 14.65 -16.26 0.14
N ASN A 176 13.41 -15.93 -0.18
CA ASN A 176 13.07 -15.25 -1.41
C ASN A 176 13.24 -13.72 -1.27
N TYR A 177 13.57 -13.03 -2.36
CA TYR A 177 13.59 -11.57 -2.42
C TYR A 177 12.77 -11.06 -3.62
N ALA A 178 12.39 -9.79 -3.58
CA ALA A 178 11.52 -9.13 -4.57
C ALA A 178 10.29 -10.00 -4.95
N PRO A 179 9.42 -10.35 -3.99
CA PRO A 179 8.33 -11.31 -4.20
C PRO A 179 7.25 -10.85 -5.20
N SER A 180 7.32 -9.59 -5.66
CA SER A 180 6.41 -9.02 -6.66
C SER A 180 6.98 -9.00 -8.08
N ALA A 181 8.27 -9.29 -8.27
CA ALA A 181 8.98 -9.15 -9.56
C ALA A 181 8.48 -10.10 -10.67
N TRP A 182 7.64 -11.08 -10.32
CA TRP A 182 7.03 -11.99 -11.28
C TRP A 182 5.82 -11.39 -12.01
N SER A 183 5.18 -10.36 -11.45
CA SER A 183 3.85 -9.94 -11.91
C SER A 183 3.90 -9.39 -13.34
N CYS A 184 3.09 -10.00 -14.21
CA CYS A 184 2.84 -9.55 -15.58
C CYS A 184 1.52 -8.78 -15.71
N HIS A 185 1.00 -8.29 -14.59
CA HIS A 185 -0.05 -7.29 -14.60
C HIS A 185 0.57 -5.93 -14.85
N ASP A 186 -0.28 -5.01 -15.30
CA ASP A 186 -0.03 -3.58 -15.35
C ASP A 186 -1.07 -3.00 -14.40
N CYS A 187 -0.67 -2.87 -13.13
CA CYS A 187 -1.59 -2.42 -12.08
C CYS A 187 -1.91 -0.94 -12.22
N ASP A 188 -1.03 -0.17 -12.87
CA ASP A 188 -1.10 1.28 -12.93
C ASP A 188 -1.46 1.84 -14.34
N GLY A 189 -1.64 0.95 -15.31
CA GLY A 189 -2.20 1.23 -16.62
C GLY A 189 -1.29 2.06 -17.51
N ASP A 190 -0.02 2.25 -17.14
CA ASP A 190 0.93 3.08 -17.87
C ASP A 190 1.56 2.37 -19.09
N GLY A 191 1.28 1.07 -19.23
CA GLY A 191 1.77 0.21 -20.31
C GLY A 191 3.09 -0.52 -19.98
N PHE A 192 3.64 -0.37 -18.78
CA PHE A 192 4.74 -1.15 -18.25
C PHE A 192 4.20 -2.25 -17.32
N LEU A 193 4.79 -3.44 -17.39
CA LEU A 193 4.37 -4.55 -16.53
C LEU A 193 5.09 -4.47 -15.18
N ASN A 194 4.39 -4.73 -14.08
CA ASN A 194 4.90 -4.58 -12.71
C ASN A 194 6.28 -5.23 -12.48
N GLY A 195 6.50 -6.42 -13.04
CA GLY A 195 7.77 -7.15 -12.93
C GLY A 195 8.95 -6.54 -13.70
N LEU A 196 8.68 -5.56 -14.58
CA LEU A 196 9.63 -4.81 -15.37
C LEU A 196 9.83 -3.37 -14.86
N GLU A 197 8.97 -2.87 -13.96
CA GLU A 197 9.08 -1.53 -13.37
C GLU A 197 10.30 -1.43 -12.46
N ASP A 198 10.51 -2.45 -11.62
CA ASP A 198 11.69 -2.64 -10.75
C ASP A 198 12.89 -3.13 -11.57
N THR A 199 13.54 -2.18 -12.26
CA THR A 199 14.63 -2.44 -13.20
C THR A 199 15.87 -2.99 -12.49
N ASN A 200 16.11 -2.61 -11.23
CA ASN A 200 17.23 -3.15 -10.45
C ASN A 200 16.89 -4.46 -9.70
N GLY A 201 15.61 -4.83 -9.62
CA GLY A 201 15.12 -6.06 -9.05
C GLY A 201 15.28 -6.15 -7.53
N ASP A 202 15.36 -5.02 -6.83
CA ASP A 202 15.53 -4.93 -5.37
C ASP A 202 14.21 -4.93 -4.59
N GLY A 203 13.09 -4.84 -5.30
CA GLY A 203 11.72 -4.81 -4.76
C GLY A 203 11.27 -3.43 -4.29
N SER A 204 11.99 -2.36 -4.59
CA SER A 204 11.72 -0.99 -4.17
C SER A 204 11.90 0.01 -5.31
N TRP A 205 11.02 1.00 -5.40
CA TRP A 205 11.16 2.03 -6.42
C TRP A 205 12.29 3.00 -6.10
N THR A 206 13.21 3.17 -7.06
CA THR A 206 14.40 4.00 -6.97
C THR A 206 14.44 5.01 -8.12
N VAL A 207 14.27 6.29 -7.76
CA VAL A 207 14.35 7.42 -8.70
C VAL A 207 15.63 7.38 -9.53
N GLY A 208 15.48 7.37 -10.86
CA GLY A 208 16.60 7.41 -11.80
C GLY A 208 17.31 6.07 -12.01
N VAL A 209 16.81 5.00 -11.39
CA VAL A 209 17.23 3.62 -11.65
C VAL A 209 16.10 2.83 -12.30
N ASP A 210 14.87 3.00 -11.80
CA ASP A 210 13.68 2.31 -12.28
C ASP A 210 12.96 3.09 -13.38
N THR A 211 12.30 2.32 -14.27
CA THR A 211 11.73 2.86 -15.52
C THR A 211 10.31 3.40 -15.32
N SER A 212 9.55 2.82 -14.38
CA SER A 212 8.26 3.34 -13.90
C SER A 212 8.15 3.19 -12.39
N ASN A 213 7.09 3.73 -11.79
CA ASN A 213 6.78 3.56 -10.38
C ASN A 213 6.43 2.07 -10.12
N LEU A 214 6.57 1.56 -8.89
CA LEU A 214 6.14 0.20 -8.56
C LEU A 214 4.67 0.26 -8.11
N CYS A 215 3.74 -0.18 -8.96
CA CYS A 215 2.30 -0.18 -8.67
C CYS A 215 1.81 1.01 -7.86
N ASN A 216 1.79 2.19 -8.46
CA ASN A 216 1.15 3.34 -7.87
C ASN A 216 -0.36 3.10 -7.84
N PRO A 217 -1.00 2.90 -6.67
CA PRO A 217 -2.44 2.73 -6.59
C PRO A 217 -3.22 3.97 -7.05
N CYS A 218 -2.51 5.08 -7.35
CA CYS A 218 -3.02 6.35 -7.86
C CYS A 218 -2.88 6.51 -9.38
N ASP A 219 -2.45 5.48 -10.10
CA ASP A 219 -2.50 5.39 -11.56
C ASP A 219 -3.06 3.97 -11.88
N PRO A 220 -3.98 3.75 -12.83
CA PRO A 220 -4.81 4.76 -13.47
C PRO A 220 -5.95 5.19 -12.54
N ILE A 221 -6.20 4.46 -11.44
CA ILE A 221 -7.34 4.64 -10.55
C ILE A 221 -6.96 5.68 -9.50
N HIS A 222 -7.45 6.90 -9.67
CA HIS A 222 -7.34 7.98 -8.68
C HIS A 222 -8.64 8.77 -8.71
N VAL A 223 -8.81 9.69 -7.76
CA VAL A 223 -9.95 10.60 -7.81
C VAL A 223 -9.85 11.45 -9.07
N GLU A 224 -10.74 11.26 -10.05
CA GLU A 224 -10.67 12.01 -11.31
C GLU A 224 -11.41 13.33 -11.23
N THR A 225 -12.55 13.39 -10.52
CA THR A 225 -13.28 14.65 -10.31
C THR A 225 -13.89 14.74 -8.91
N ALA A 226 -13.99 15.96 -8.39
CA ALA A 226 -14.75 16.25 -7.17
C ALA A 226 -15.52 17.56 -7.33
N THR A 227 -16.83 17.50 -7.10
CA THR A 227 -17.72 18.66 -7.19
C THR A 227 -18.37 18.94 -5.83
N LEU A 228 -18.24 20.18 -5.35
CA LEU A 228 -18.96 20.69 -4.19
C LEU A 228 -20.26 21.36 -4.62
N ASP A 229 -21.37 20.95 -4.01
CA ASP A 229 -22.68 21.55 -4.22
C ASP A 229 -23.40 21.83 -2.89
N TYR A 230 -24.48 22.60 -2.95
CA TYR A 230 -25.34 22.91 -1.82
C TYR A 230 -26.61 22.07 -1.84
N LEU A 231 -26.86 21.33 -0.76
CA LEU A 231 -28.05 20.51 -0.59
C LEU A 231 -29.16 21.34 0.07
N GLY A 232 -29.88 22.11 -0.74
CA GLY A 232 -31.02 22.92 -0.26
C GLY A 232 -31.61 23.83 -1.35
N GLY A 233 -32.74 24.46 -1.05
CA GLY A 233 -33.42 25.37 -1.98
C GLY A 233 -32.86 26.80 -1.97
N TYR A 234 -32.33 27.26 -0.85
CA TYR A 234 -31.79 28.60 -0.65
C TYR A 234 -30.56 28.54 0.24
N ASN A 235 -29.49 29.24 -0.13
CA ASN A 235 -28.22 29.30 0.60
C ASN A 235 -28.18 30.39 1.69
N THR A 236 -29.36 30.81 2.17
CA THR A 236 -29.51 31.82 3.23
C THR A 236 -29.98 31.14 4.51
N ILE A 237 -29.26 31.34 5.61
CA ILE A 237 -29.54 30.73 6.92
C ILE A 237 -29.48 31.76 8.06
N CYS A 238 -30.09 31.44 9.20
CA CYS A 238 -29.97 32.24 10.41
C CYS A 238 -28.65 31.96 11.17
N ALA A 239 -28.03 33.01 11.70
CA ALA A 239 -26.75 32.91 12.41
C ALA A 239 -26.82 31.96 13.62
N GLY A 240 -26.02 30.89 13.58
CA GLY A 240 -25.80 30.01 14.73
C GLY A 240 -27.01 29.18 15.16
N ASP A 241 -28.03 29.03 14.32
CA ASP A 241 -29.21 28.23 14.62
C ASP A 241 -29.03 26.79 14.13
N LEU A 242 -29.09 25.81 15.04
CA LEU A 242 -29.02 24.39 14.71
C LEU A 242 -30.23 23.94 13.86
N GLY A 243 -31.34 24.67 13.90
CA GLY A 243 -32.53 24.42 13.07
C GLY A 243 -32.34 24.80 11.59
N ASP A 244 -31.42 25.73 11.30
CA ASP A 244 -31.08 26.21 9.94
C ASP A 244 -29.66 25.75 9.54
N THR A 245 -29.31 24.52 9.88
CA THR A 245 -28.04 23.92 9.45
C THR A 245 -27.97 23.87 7.93
N ALA A 246 -26.90 24.41 7.34
CA ALA A 246 -26.62 24.28 5.92
C ALA A 246 -25.93 22.93 5.64
N TYR A 247 -26.32 22.28 4.54
CA TYR A 247 -25.73 21.01 4.12
C TYR A 247 -25.00 21.19 2.80
N LEU A 248 -23.69 20.95 2.80
CA LEU A 248 -22.90 20.81 1.60
C LEU A 248 -22.94 19.35 1.16
N VAL A 249 -22.83 19.08 -0.13
CA VAL A 249 -22.66 17.72 -0.67
C VAL A 249 -21.45 17.68 -1.57
N VAL A 250 -20.65 16.62 -1.45
CA VAL A 250 -19.48 16.42 -2.31
C VAL A 250 -19.69 15.17 -3.15
N THR A 251 -19.71 15.33 -4.46
CA THR A 251 -19.78 14.23 -5.42
C THR A 251 -18.39 13.98 -5.97
N ILE A 252 -17.88 12.77 -5.77
CA ILE A 252 -16.54 12.32 -6.15
C ILE A 252 -16.69 11.21 -7.18
N GLU A 253 -15.97 11.31 -8.30
CA GLU A 253 -15.84 10.24 -9.29
C GLU A 253 -14.43 9.62 -9.21
N GLY A 254 -14.40 8.28 -9.30
CA GLY A 254 -13.26 7.37 -9.15
C GLY A 254 -12.46 7.48 -7.86
N GLY A 255 -11.24 6.95 -7.91
CA GLY A 255 -10.44 6.64 -6.72
C GLY A 255 -11.06 5.59 -5.82
N TRP A 256 -10.49 5.44 -4.63
CA TRP A 256 -10.86 4.38 -3.68
C TRP A 256 -11.59 4.89 -2.44
N VAL A 257 -12.72 4.28 -2.12
CA VAL A 257 -13.56 4.63 -0.97
C VAL A 257 -13.00 3.98 0.31
N PRO A 258 -12.99 4.66 1.47
CA PRO A 258 -13.52 5.99 1.72
C PRO A 258 -12.53 7.13 1.49
N TYR A 259 -13.08 8.31 1.26
CA TYR A 259 -12.31 9.53 1.00
C TYR A 259 -12.06 10.34 2.28
N THR A 260 -11.04 11.19 2.22
CA THR A 260 -10.81 12.31 3.11
C THR A 260 -11.02 13.59 2.30
N VAL A 261 -12.04 14.36 2.67
CA VAL A 261 -12.40 15.62 2.02
C VAL A 261 -11.86 16.78 2.86
N ILE A 262 -11.12 17.69 2.23
CA ILE A 262 -10.61 18.91 2.86
C ILE A 262 -11.24 20.11 2.15
N TYR A 263 -11.93 20.96 2.90
CA TYR A 263 -12.62 22.14 2.37
C TYR A 263 -12.32 23.38 3.23
N THR A 264 -12.58 24.56 2.67
CA THR A 264 -12.39 25.84 3.37
C THR A 264 -13.62 26.71 3.24
N ASP A 265 -13.89 27.52 4.28
CA ASP A 265 -14.91 28.58 4.30
C ASP A 265 -14.35 29.96 3.87
N GLY A 266 -13.09 29.99 3.41
CA GLY A 266 -12.31 31.19 3.07
C GLY A 266 -11.46 31.73 4.23
N THR A 267 -11.67 31.24 5.45
CA THR A 267 -10.93 31.64 6.67
C THR A 267 -10.27 30.44 7.35
N ASN A 268 -11.01 29.35 7.51
CA ASN A 268 -10.60 28.10 8.15
C ASN A 268 -10.56 26.96 7.13
N VAL A 269 -9.80 25.92 7.45
CA VAL A 269 -9.72 24.68 6.68
C VAL A 269 -10.19 23.54 7.57
N ASP A 270 -11.16 22.78 7.10
CA ASP A 270 -11.76 21.64 7.80
C ASP A 270 -11.49 20.34 7.04
N THR A 271 -11.58 19.22 7.76
CA THR A 271 -11.32 17.88 7.22
C THR A 271 -12.41 16.92 7.64
N VAL A 272 -12.96 16.17 6.67
CA VAL A 272 -13.95 15.11 6.87
C VAL A 272 -13.33 13.80 6.41
N ALA A 273 -13.09 12.89 7.35
CA ALA A 273 -12.58 11.55 7.08
C ALA A 273 -13.73 10.55 6.92
N ASN A 274 -13.44 9.39 6.32
CA ASN A 274 -14.39 8.30 6.06
C ASN A 274 -15.59 8.71 5.18
N PHE A 275 -15.38 9.68 4.31
CA PHE A 275 -16.41 10.26 3.46
C PHE A 275 -16.76 9.32 2.30
N HIS A 276 -18.04 9.13 2.00
CA HIS A 276 -18.50 8.44 0.79
C HIS A 276 -19.07 9.47 -0.19
N SER A 277 -18.82 9.25 -1.49
CA SER A 277 -19.32 10.15 -2.54
C SER A 277 -20.84 10.35 -2.42
N GLY A 278 -21.28 11.61 -2.35
CA GLY A 278 -22.67 11.99 -2.14
C GLY A 278 -23.09 12.20 -0.68
N ASP A 279 -22.21 11.95 0.30
CA ASP A 279 -22.49 12.27 1.70
C ASP A 279 -22.65 13.79 1.92
N SER A 280 -23.47 14.16 2.90
CA SER A 280 -23.68 15.56 3.26
C SER A 280 -22.77 16.01 4.41
N ILE A 281 -22.21 17.22 4.31
CA ILE A 281 -21.43 17.88 5.35
C ILE A 281 -22.28 19.00 5.95
N ALA A 282 -22.60 18.90 7.24
CA ALA A 282 -23.35 19.91 7.98
C ALA A 282 -22.45 21.08 8.42
N VAL A 283 -22.85 22.31 8.12
CA VAL A 283 -22.16 23.54 8.56
C VAL A 283 -23.16 24.53 9.18
N VAL A 284 -22.73 25.21 10.24
CA VAL A 284 -23.55 26.19 10.99
C VAL A 284 -22.77 27.50 11.19
N PRO A 285 -22.51 28.26 10.11
CA PRO A 285 -21.74 29.49 10.20
C PRO A 285 -22.49 30.61 10.95
N THR A 286 -21.73 31.48 11.61
CA THR A 286 -22.27 32.68 12.31
C THR A 286 -22.18 33.95 11.48
N THR A 287 -21.46 33.92 10.35
CA THR A 287 -21.28 35.03 9.41
C THR A 287 -21.30 34.49 7.98
N SER A 288 -21.55 35.34 6.99
CA SER A 288 -21.57 34.92 5.57
C SER A 288 -20.17 34.50 5.11
N LEU A 289 -20.06 33.33 4.49
CA LEU A 289 -18.80 32.67 4.10
C LEU A 289 -18.92 32.03 2.72
N ASN A 290 -17.78 31.71 2.09
CA ASN A 290 -17.75 31.03 0.80
C ASN A 290 -17.03 29.70 0.94
N TYR A 291 -17.73 28.60 0.67
CA TYR A 291 -17.19 27.25 0.80
C TYR A 291 -16.64 26.75 -0.53
N THR A 292 -15.40 26.28 -0.52
CA THR A 292 -14.73 25.64 -1.66
C THR A 292 -13.98 24.40 -1.21
N LEU A 293 -13.86 23.41 -2.08
CA LEU A 293 -12.98 22.26 -1.84
C LEU A 293 -11.51 22.69 -1.98
N SER A 294 -10.67 22.23 -1.06
CA SER A 294 -9.22 22.41 -1.13
C SER A 294 -8.55 21.20 -1.77
N THR A 295 -8.91 19.99 -1.33
CA THR A 295 -8.44 18.73 -1.92
C THR A 295 -9.31 17.55 -1.47
N VAL A 296 -9.20 16.45 -2.19
CA VAL A 296 -9.79 15.14 -1.87
C VAL A 296 -8.67 14.11 -1.94
N ILE A 297 -8.59 13.27 -0.92
CA ILE A 297 -7.61 12.20 -0.79
C ILE A 297 -8.37 10.90 -0.63
N ASP A 298 -8.02 9.86 -1.36
CA ASP A 298 -8.69 8.57 -1.27
C ASP A 298 -8.06 7.64 -0.20
N SER A 299 -8.57 6.41 -0.08
CA SER A 299 -8.11 5.46 0.94
C SER A 299 -6.67 4.96 0.74
N PHE A 300 -6.09 5.13 -0.46
CA PHE A 300 -4.70 4.79 -0.77
C PHE A 300 -3.79 6.02 -0.77
N ASN A 301 -4.26 7.15 -0.23
CA ASN A 301 -3.58 8.43 -0.18
C ASN A 301 -3.36 9.09 -1.55
N CYS A 302 -4.18 8.74 -2.54
CA CYS A 302 -4.13 9.39 -3.84
C CYS A 302 -4.82 10.75 -3.77
N VAL A 303 -4.09 11.78 -4.16
CA VAL A 303 -4.55 13.17 -4.09
C VAL A 303 -5.12 13.58 -5.43
N ILE A 304 -6.35 14.10 -5.44
CA ILE A 304 -6.98 14.64 -6.66
C ILE A 304 -6.11 15.72 -7.32
N ASN A 305 -6.12 15.79 -8.65
CA ASN A 305 -5.55 16.92 -9.37
C ASN A 305 -6.32 18.22 -9.00
N PRO A 306 -5.64 19.29 -8.55
CA PRO A 306 -6.29 20.57 -8.20
C PRO A 306 -7.19 21.15 -9.30
N ASP A 307 -6.86 20.92 -10.57
CA ASP A 307 -7.65 21.41 -11.72
C ASP A 307 -8.98 20.64 -11.92
N SER A 308 -9.16 19.51 -11.22
CA SER A 308 -10.34 18.65 -11.30
C SER A 308 -11.32 18.86 -10.14
N ILE A 309 -11.07 19.88 -9.32
CA ILE A 309 -11.95 20.33 -8.24
C ILE A 309 -12.86 21.44 -8.75
N VAL A 310 -14.16 21.30 -8.54
CA VAL A 310 -15.16 22.29 -8.95
C VAL A 310 -16.12 22.60 -7.79
N GLY A 311 -16.62 23.84 -7.76
CA GLY A 311 -17.67 24.27 -6.83
C GLY A 311 -17.23 25.41 -5.92
N ASN A 312 -18.11 26.39 -5.79
CA ASN A 312 -17.99 27.52 -4.87
C ASN A 312 -19.37 27.86 -4.35
N ILE A 313 -19.58 27.65 -3.05
CA ILE A 313 -20.88 27.76 -2.40
C ILE A 313 -20.87 28.96 -1.45
N PRO A 314 -21.42 30.12 -1.88
CA PRO A 314 -21.67 31.23 -0.97
C PRO A 314 -22.80 30.85 -0.02
N ILE A 315 -22.57 30.94 1.30
CA ILE A 315 -23.62 30.86 2.32
C ILE A 315 -23.82 32.25 2.91
N ILE A 316 -25.07 32.72 2.85
CA ILE A 316 -25.46 34.02 3.36
C ILE A 316 -26.07 33.82 4.75
N VAL A 317 -25.51 34.49 5.74
CA VAL A 317 -26.01 34.42 7.12
C VAL A 317 -26.77 35.71 7.45
N GLU A 318 -28.06 35.55 7.78
CA GLU A 318 -28.89 36.61 8.34
C GLU A 318 -28.86 36.58 9.87
N GLY A 319 -29.02 37.74 10.50
CA GLY A 319 -28.93 37.85 11.95
C GLY A 319 -27.49 37.76 12.50
N PRO A 320 -27.32 37.69 13.82
CA PRO A 320 -28.39 37.79 14.81
C PRO A 320 -29.00 39.20 14.84
N ILE A 321 -30.30 39.26 15.13
CA ILE A 321 -30.99 40.51 15.43
C ILE A 321 -30.88 40.75 16.93
N SER A 322 -30.48 41.96 17.31
CA SER A 322 -30.46 42.40 18.70
C SER A 322 -31.21 43.70 18.87
N PHE A 323 -32.04 43.78 19.92
CA PHE A 323 -32.74 45.00 20.28
C PHE A 323 -31.84 45.86 21.18
N THR A 324 -31.72 47.13 20.84
CA THR A 324 -30.95 48.13 21.61
C THR A 324 -31.85 49.15 22.31
N ALA A 325 -33.12 49.26 21.90
CA ALA A 325 -34.14 50.02 22.62
C ALA A 325 -35.54 49.45 22.33
N ASP A 326 -36.28 49.15 23.39
CA ASP A 326 -37.69 48.76 23.35
C ASP A 326 -38.61 50.00 23.33
N PRO A 327 -39.83 49.90 22.76
CA PRO A 327 -40.83 50.95 22.92
C PRO A 327 -41.20 51.12 24.39
N VAL A 328 -41.37 52.36 24.83
CA VAL A 328 -41.68 52.71 26.21
C VAL A 328 -43.10 53.25 26.30
N ASP A 329 -43.80 52.93 27.38
CA ASP A 329 -45.14 53.45 27.66
C ASP A 329 -45.13 54.98 27.77
N VAL A 330 -46.10 55.62 27.11
CA VAL A 330 -46.27 57.08 27.14
C VAL A 330 -47.64 57.43 27.70
N THR A 331 -47.68 58.28 28.74
CA THR A 331 -48.93 58.86 29.26
C THR A 331 -49.18 60.21 28.59
N GLU A 332 -50.31 60.33 27.88
CA GLU A 332 -50.61 61.50 27.04
C GLU A 332 -52.10 61.90 27.16
N CYS A 333 -52.41 63.17 26.89
CA CYS A 333 -53.81 63.64 26.89
C CYS A 333 -54.56 63.14 25.65
N SER A 334 -55.86 62.86 25.79
CA SER A 334 -56.72 62.44 24.67
C SER A 334 -56.69 63.46 23.54
N GLY A 335 -56.40 62.99 22.31
CA GLY A 335 -56.38 63.79 21.09
C GLY A 335 -55.01 64.37 20.72
N ASN A 336 -53.99 64.20 21.57
CA ASN A 336 -52.62 64.56 21.23
C ASN A 336 -51.96 63.47 20.38
N ALA A 337 -51.08 63.86 19.46
CA ALA A 337 -50.24 62.93 18.72
C ALA A 337 -49.10 62.42 19.61
N THR A 338 -48.79 61.12 19.51
CA THR A 338 -47.64 60.49 20.19
C THR A 338 -46.83 59.66 19.20
N SER A 339 -45.58 59.38 19.54
CA SER A 339 -44.63 58.63 18.72
C SER A 339 -43.92 57.57 19.55
N PHE A 340 -43.80 56.36 18.99
CA PHE A 340 -43.02 55.27 19.57
C PHE A 340 -41.78 55.03 18.72
N SER A 341 -40.69 54.65 19.36
CA SER A 341 -39.47 54.24 18.68
C SER A 341 -39.02 52.88 19.18
N VAL A 342 -38.41 52.11 18.29
CA VAL A 342 -37.71 50.87 18.59
C VAL A 342 -36.39 50.93 17.84
N SER A 343 -35.33 50.42 18.45
CA SER A 343 -34.02 50.32 17.81
C SER A 343 -33.56 48.87 17.86
N ALA A 344 -33.28 48.30 16.70
CA ALA A 344 -32.66 47.00 16.56
C ALA A 344 -31.46 47.08 15.60
N THR A 345 -30.50 46.19 15.80
CA THR A 345 -29.36 45.99 14.92
C THR A 345 -29.38 44.59 14.35
N ASN A 346 -29.02 44.45 13.08
CA ASN A 346 -28.76 43.16 12.45
C ASN A 346 -27.26 43.09 12.15
N ALA A 347 -26.58 42.12 12.74
CA ALA A 347 -25.15 41.92 12.49
C ALA A 347 -24.88 41.11 11.20
N GLY A 348 -25.90 40.49 10.61
CA GLY A 348 -25.82 39.69 9.39
C GLY A 348 -26.22 40.43 8.13
N ALA A 349 -26.37 39.69 7.02
CA ALA A 349 -26.64 40.25 5.69
C ALA A 349 -28.10 40.68 5.44
N GLY A 350 -29.03 40.28 6.32
CA GLY A 350 -30.47 40.53 6.16
C GLY A 350 -30.90 42.00 6.35
N THR A 351 -32.11 42.33 5.90
CA THR A 351 -32.71 43.67 6.11
C THR A 351 -33.71 43.63 7.26
N LEU A 352 -33.64 44.61 8.18
CA LEU A 352 -34.61 44.76 9.27
C LEU A 352 -35.91 45.39 8.77
N TYR A 353 -37.04 44.77 9.08
CA TYR A 353 -38.37 45.32 8.89
C TYR A 353 -39.08 45.44 10.24
N TYR A 354 -39.71 46.60 10.47
CA TYR A 354 -40.49 46.86 11.68
C TYR A 354 -41.98 46.82 11.34
N ASN A 355 -42.75 46.04 12.10
CA ASN A 355 -44.21 46.02 12.01
C ASN A 355 -44.80 46.53 13.33
N TRP A 356 -45.73 47.47 13.25
CA TRP A 356 -46.39 48.06 14.41
C TRP A 356 -47.84 47.59 14.47
N GLN A 357 -48.26 47.07 15.62
CA GLN A 357 -49.65 46.69 15.88
C GLN A 357 -50.23 47.57 16.97
N VAL A 358 -51.41 48.11 16.72
CA VAL A 358 -52.24 48.78 17.73
C VAL A 358 -53.26 47.75 18.21
N ASN A 359 -53.26 47.46 19.51
CA ASN A 359 -54.19 46.54 20.14
C ASN A 359 -55.33 47.26 20.86
#